data_AF-A0A9D5MLU2-F1
#
_entry.id   AF-A0A9D5MLU2-F1
#
_cell.length_a   1.000
_cell.length_b   1.000
_cell.length_c   1.000
_cell.angle_alpha   90.00
_cell.angle_beta   90.00
_cell.angle_gamma   90.00
#
_symmetry.space_group_name_H-M   'P 1'
#
loop_
_entity.id
_entity.type
_entity.pdbx_description
1 polymer ?
#
loop_
_entity_poly.entity_id
_entity_poly.type
_entity_poly.pdbx_seq_one_letter_code
_entity_poly.pdbx_strand_id
1 'polypeptide(L)'
;MDNANFNSSSISVCNTPSGKTSSRKPIRNHEDTSTFLSKIEMKNGNYYTDKNTIDKIGQIEAKGDDFSLLNRKIMSSRTSTEGGTSVVYKYGDKQGTKYLIHEVIDLNGFILHRDFDAVRIASGQLINKKH
;
A
#
# COMPACT_ATOMS: atom_id res chain seq x y z
N MET A 1 61.38 -2.00 -2.42
CA MET A 1 61.90 -0.73 -1.90
C MET A 1 62.01 0.22 -3.09
N ASP A 2 61.52 1.45 -2.89
CA ASP A 2 61.78 2.69 -3.64
C ASP A 2 61.18 2.77 -5.07
N ASN A 3 60.07 3.47 -5.33
CA ASN A 3 59.66 4.86 -5.08
C ASN A 3 60.36 5.89 -5.99
N ALA A 4 59.62 6.41 -6.98
CA ALA A 4 59.61 7.81 -7.49
C ALA A 4 58.95 7.80 -8.90
N ASN A 5 57.79 8.39 -9.15
CA ASN A 5 57.34 9.79 -9.04
C ASN A 5 57.69 10.67 -10.27
N PHE A 6 56.61 11.09 -10.94
CA PHE A 6 56.35 12.37 -11.64
C PHE A 6 56.66 12.60 -13.14
N ASN A 7 55.55 12.81 -13.86
CA ASN A 7 55.20 13.98 -14.70
C ASN A 7 55.43 13.92 -16.23
N SER A 8 54.32 14.02 -16.99
CA SER A 8 54.12 15.08 -17.99
C SER A 8 52.73 15.01 -18.65
N SER A 9 51.90 16.01 -18.34
CA SER A 9 51.16 16.87 -19.28
C SER A 9 50.22 16.23 -20.34
N SER A 10 48.91 16.42 -20.12
CA SER A 10 47.99 16.97 -21.12
C SER A 10 46.75 17.51 -20.40
N ILE A 11 46.83 18.78 -20.03
CA ILE A 11 45.71 19.59 -19.53
C ILE A 11 44.73 19.79 -20.68
N SER A 12 43.51 19.28 -20.54
CA SER A 12 42.34 19.89 -21.19
C SER A 12 41.37 20.28 -20.08
N VAL A 13 41.50 21.52 -19.63
CA VAL A 13 40.58 22.16 -18.69
C VAL A 13 39.59 22.97 -19.53
N CYS A 14 38.35 22.49 -19.60
CA CYS A 14 37.18 23.35 -19.72
C CYS A 14 36.42 23.30 -18.38
N ASN A 15 36.65 24.33 -17.57
CA ASN A 15 35.91 24.72 -16.38
C ASN A 15 34.55 25.29 -16.85
N THR A 16 33.35 25.05 -16.29
CA THR A 16 32.81 24.98 -14.90
C THR A 16 31.30 24.57 -14.97
N PRO A 17 30.48 24.55 -13.89
CA PRO A 17 30.58 23.91 -12.58
C PRO A 17 29.32 23.08 -12.21
N SER A 18 29.38 22.41 -11.05
CA SER A 18 28.23 22.16 -10.15
C SER A 18 27.21 21.06 -10.50
N GLY A 19 27.12 20.06 -9.62
CA GLY A 19 25.91 19.24 -9.51
C GLY A 19 26.17 17.75 -9.32
N LYS A 20 26.70 17.35 -8.15
CA LYS A 20 26.52 15.98 -7.68
C LYS A 20 25.02 15.76 -7.45
N THR A 21 24.34 15.10 -8.38
CA THR A 21 23.09 14.38 -8.08
C THR A 21 23.29 12.93 -8.43
N SER A 22 24.02 12.23 -7.56
CA SER A 22 23.79 10.80 -7.35
C SER A 22 22.32 10.68 -6.99
N SER A 23 21.49 10.26 -7.95
CA SER A 23 20.10 9.92 -7.73
C SER A 23 20.07 8.69 -6.82
N ARG A 24 20.23 8.92 -5.51
CA ARG A 24 19.92 7.91 -4.49
C ARG A 24 18.44 7.59 -4.68
N LYS A 25 18.17 6.47 -5.37
CA LYS A 25 16.86 5.82 -5.31
C LYS A 25 16.49 5.75 -3.83
N PRO A 26 15.30 6.23 -3.41
CA PRO A 26 14.90 6.08 -2.03
C PRO A 26 14.95 4.59 -1.69
N ILE A 27 15.64 4.27 -0.58
CA ILE A 27 15.59 2.94 0.00
C ILE A 27 14.11 2.70 0.30
N ARG A 28 13.46 1.86 -0.50
CA ARG A 28 12.07 1.48 -0.27
C ARG A 28 12.09 0.61 0.97
N ASN A 29 11.79 1.18 2.13
CA ASN A 29 11.49 0.38 3.31
C ASN A 29 10.29 -0.48 2.94
N HIS A 30 10.52 -1.78 2.75
CA HIS A 30 9.46 -2.72 2.42
C HIS A 30 8.70 -3.01 3.71
N GLU A 31 7.62 -2.27 3.95
CA GLU A 31 6.67 -2.63 5.01
C GLU A 31 6.00 -3.96 4.62
N ASP A 32 6.00 -4.91 5.54
CA ASP A 32 5.42 -6.24 5.37
C ASP A 32 4.30 -6.46 6.40
N THR A 33 3.31 -7.29 6.07
CA THR A 33 2.16 -7.58 6.93
C THR A 33 2.59 -8.06 8.32
N SER A 34 3.69 -8.82 8.39
CA SER A 34 4.29 -9.33 9.63
C SER A 34 4.56 -8.22 10.66
N THR A 35 4.95 -7.03 10.21
CA THR A 35 5.25 -5.87 11.07
C THR A 35 4.04 -5.32 11.81
N PHE A 36 2.83 -5.64 11.33
CA PHE A 36 1.56 -5.16 11.88
C PHE A 36 0.83 -6.21 12.72
N LEU A 37 1.28 -7.47 12.73
CA LEU A 37 0.59 -8.56 13.43
C LEU A 37 0.41 -8.29 14.93
N SER A 38 1.36 -7.61 15.57
CA SER A 38 1.28 -7.22 16.99
C SER A 38 0.18 -6.19 17.28
N LYS A 39 -0.34 -5.50 16.26
CA LYS A 39 -1.43 -4.52 16.35
C LYS A 39 -2.80 -5.14 16.08
N ILE A 40 -2.86 -6.46 15.88
CA ILE A 40 -4.09 -7.19 15.63
C ILE A 40 -4.61 -7.74 16.97
N GLU A 41 -5.83 -7.37 17.33
CA GLU A 41 -6.55 -7.86 18.50
C GLU A 41 -7.49 -9.01 18.11
N MET A 42 -7.46 -10.12 18.84
CA MET A 42 -8.45 -11.19 18.70
C MET A 42 -9.62 -10.96 19.69
N LYS A 43 -10.85 -10.91 19.19
CA LYS A 43 -12.08 -10.80 19.99
C LYS A 43 -13.14 -11.75 19.46
N ASN A 44 -13.65 -12.64 20.31
CA ASN A 44 -14.71 -13.60 19.97
C ASN A 44 -14.40 -14.42 18.70
N GLY A 45 -13.13 -14.84 18.52
CA GLY A 45 -12.68 -15.60 17.34
C GLY A 45 -12.48 -14.78 16.06
N ASN A 46 -12.68 -13.46 16.10
CA ASN A 46 -12.44 -12.56 14.98
C ASN A 46 -11.22 -11.68 15.25
N TYR A 47 -10.55 -11.25 14.19
CA TYR A 47 -9.36 -10.40 14.26
C TYR A 47 -9.71 -8.97 13.86
N TYR A 48 -9.18 -8.01 14.62
CA TYR A 48 -9.44 -6.60 14.42
C TYR A 48 -8.18 -5.77 14.52
N THR A 49 -8.12 -4.65 13.81
CA THR A 49 -7.09 -3.64 14.00
C THR A 49 -7.62 -2.25 13.67
N ASP A 50 -6.89 -1.20 14.02
CA ASP A 50 -7.30 0.18 13.75
C ASP A 50 -7.29 0.49 12.25
N LYS A 51 -8.01 1.55 11.85
CA LYS A 51 -8.16 1.97 10.44
C LYS A 51 -6.82 2.11 9.71
N ASN A 52 -5.84 2.76 10.34
CA ASN A 52 -4.57 3.04 9.66
C ASN A 52 -3.76 1.75 9.45
N THR A 53 -3.81 0.85 10.43
CA THR A 53 -3.13 -0.44 10.34
C THR A 53 -3.78 -1.34 9.29
N ILE A 54 -5.11 -1.45 9.24
CA ILE A 54 -5.77 -2.28 8.22
C ILE A 54 -5.57 -1.74 6.80
N ASP A 55 -5.55 -0.41 6.63
CA ASP A 55 -5.28 0.20 5.33
C ASP A 55 -3.87 -0.13 4.84
N LYS A 56 -2.88 -0.11 5.73
CA LYS A 56 -1.50 -0.51 5.40
C LYS A 56 -1.39 -1.98 5.05
N ILE A 57 -1.99 -2.87 5.85
CA ILE A 57 -2.03 -4.31 5.55
C ILE A 57 -2.71 -4.55 4.20
N GLY A 58 -3.86 -3.90 3.96
CA GLY A 58 -4.60 -3.98 2.71
C GLY A 58 -3.77 -3.55 1.51
N GLN A 59 -3.03 -2.44 1.60
CA GLN A 59 -2.13 -1.99 0.54
C GLN A 59 -1.01 -2.99 0.25
N ILE A 60 -0.42 -3.60 1.29
CA ILE A 60 0.64 -4.60 1.14
C ILE A 60 0.09 -5.86 0.46
N GLU A 61 -1.01 -6.42 0.96
CA GLU A 61 -1.62 -7.64 0.43
C GLU A 61 -2.18 -7.42 -0.98
N ALA A 62 -2.82 -6.27 -1.24
CA ALA A 62 -3.43 -5.95 -2.53
C ALA A 62 -2.40 -5.67 -3.64
N LYS A 63 -1.16 -5.30 -3.30
CA LYS A 63 -0.13 -4.94 -4.27
C LYS A 63 0.29 -6.11 -5.17
N GLY A 64 0.22 -7.34 -4.66
CA GLY A 64 0.55 -8.55 -5.40
C GLY A 64 -0.65 -9.17 -6.13
N ASP A 65 -1.82 -8.56 -6.03
CA ASP A 65 -3.09 -9.18 -6.35
C ASP A 65 -3.71 -8.61 -7.62
N ASP A 66 -4.21 -9.50 -8.48
CA ASP A 66 -4.99 -9.11 -9.65
C ASP A 66 -6.48 -9.15 -9.32
N PHE A 67 -7.05 -7.97 -9.08
CA PHE A 67 -8.47 -7.80 -8.74
C PHE A 67 -9.42 -8.27 -9.85
N SER A 68 -8.96 -8.39 -11.10
CA SER A 68 -9.79 -8.90 -12.20
C SER A 68 -10.13 -10.39 -12.05
N LEU A 69 -9.30 -11.12 -11.28
CA LEU A 69 -9.50 -12.54 -10.97
C LEU A 69 -10.41 -12.76 -9.75
N LEU A 70 -10.78 -11.68 -9.06
CA LEU A 70 -11.63 -11.73 -7.87
C LEU A 70 -13.09 -11.51 -8.24
N ASN A 71 -13.99 -12.26 -7.61
CA ASN A 71 -15.41 -12.01 -7.71
C ASN A 71 -15.78 -10.77 -6.89
N ARG A 72 -16.20 -9.70 -7.59
CA ARG A 72 -16.63 -8.44 -6.98
C ARG A 72 -18.15 -8.43 -6.78
N LYS A 73 -18.59 -8.14 -5.56
CA LYS A 73 -20.00 -7.95 -5.20
C LYS A 73 -20.20 -6.64 -4.43
N ILE A 74 -21.25 -5.89 -4.76
CA ILE A 74 -21.70 -4.75 -3.96
C ILE A 74 -22.41 -5.30 -2.72
N MET A 75 -21.92 -4.95 -1.54
CA MET A 75 -22.51 -5.35 -0.25
C MET A 75 -23.49 -4.30 0.25
N SER A 76 -23.15 -3.02 0.08
CA SER A 76 -24.01 -1.90 0.40
C SER A 76 -23.69 -0.72 -0.51
N SER A 77 -24.69 0.11 -0.77
CA SER A 77 -24.57 1.36 -1.51
C SER A 77 -25.54 2.36 -0.92
N ARG A 78 -25.06 3.55 -0.60
CA ARG A 78 -25.86 4.64 -0.02
C ARG A 78 -25.29 5.99 -0.42
N THR A 79 -26.06 7.05 -0.25
CA THR A 79 -25.54 8.42 -0.40
C THR A 79 -24.43 8.67 0.61
N SER A 80 -23.34 9.31 0.17
CA SER A 80 -22.26 9.72 1.09
C SER A 80 -22.61 11.05 1.78
N THR A 81 -22.18 11.21 3.03
CA THR A 81 -22.23 12.50 3.74
C THR A 81 -21.28 13.54 3.14
N GLU A 82 -20.30 13.08 2.36
CA GLU A 82 -19.36 13.93 1.62
C GLU A 82 -19.88 14.33 0.22
N GLY A 83 -21.11 13.93 -0.11
CA GLY A 83 -21.68 14.05 -1.46
C GLY A 83 -21.35 12.84 -2.34
N GLY A 84 -22.24 12.53 -3.27
CA GLY A 84 -22.11 11.36 -4.15
C GLY A 84 -22.50 10.04 -3.47
N THR A 85 -21.75 8.97 -3.76
CA THR A 85 -22.10 7.59 -3.39
C THR A 85 -21.03 6.93 -2.54
N SER A 86 -21.47 6.26 -1.49
CA SER A 86 -20.68 5.45 -0.57
C SER A 86 -21.00 3.97 -0.81
N VAL A 87 -20.02 3.19 -1.26
CA VAL A 87 -20.20 1.79 -1.67
C VAL A 87 -19.21 0.90 -0.91
N VAL A 88 -19.69 -0.23 -0.42
CA VAL A 88 -18.83 -1.29 0.11
C VAL A 88 -18.79 -2.44 -0.90
N TYR A 89 -17.60 -2.70 -1.43
CA TYR A 89 -17.34 -3.82 -2.30
C TYR A 89 -16.74 -4.98 -1.53
N LYS A 90 -17.30 -6.18 -1.74
CA LYS A 90 -16.66 -7.43 -1.38
C LYS A 90 -15.93 -8.00 -2.57
N TYR A 91 -14.64 -8.26 -2.40
CA TYR A 91 -13.82 -9.04 -3.32
C TYR A 91 -13.56 -10.41 -2.69
N GLY A 92 -13.85 -11.47 -3.41
CA GLY A 92 -13.62 -12.83 -2.94
C GLY A 92 -13.07 -13.76 -4.01
N ASP A 93 -12.49 -14.85 -3.56
CA ASP A 93 -12.00 -15.95 -4.38
C ASP A 93 -12.59 -17.28 -3.89
N LYS A 94 -12.00 -18.40 -4.31
CA LYS A 94 -12.44 -19.76 -3.92
C LYS A 94 -12.41 -20.00 -2.40
N GLN A 95 -11.57 -19.27 -1.66
CA GLN A 95 -11.45 -19.39 -0.20
C GLN A 95 -12.43 -18.45 0.54
N GLY A 96 -13.21 -17.63 -0.18
CA GLY A 96 -14.18 -16.70 0.39
C GLY A 96 -13.75 -15.24 0.28
N THR A 97 -14.11 -14.42 1.26
CA THR A 97 -13.78 -12.98 1.27
C THR A 97 -12.27 -12.78 1.34
N LYS A 98 -11.72 -12.00 0.40
CA LYS A 98 -10.33 -11.55 0.42
C LYS A 98 -10.21 -10.09 0.86
N TYR A 99 -11.09 -9.23 0.36
CA TYR A 99 -11.15 -7.83 0.76
C TYR A 99 -12.60 -7.35 0.95
N LEU A 100 -12.82 -6.48 1.94
CA LEU A 100 -13.93 -5.53 1.95
C LEU A 100 -13.32 -4.14 1.77
N ILE A 101 -13.73 -3.45 0.71
CA ILE A 101 -13.21 -2.13 0.35
C ILE A 101 -14.37 -1.15 0.41
N HIS A 102 -14.22 -0.14 1.25
CA HIS A 102 -15.11 1.02 1.29
C HIS A 102 -14.60 2.06 0.30
N GLU A 103 -15.46 2.47 -0.63
CA GLU A 103 -15.17 3.48 -1.63
C GLU A 103 -16.22 4.59 -1.56
N VAL A 104 -15.74 5.83 -1.53
CA VAL A 104 -16.58 7.02 -1.61
C VAL A 104 -16.26 7.77 -2.90
N ILE A 105 -17.30 8.05 -3.68
CA ILE A 105 -17.23 8.73 -4.97
C ILE A 105 -18.07 10.00 -4.87
N ASP A 106 -17.56 11.12 -5.38
CA ASP A 106 -18.28 12.39 -5.44
C ASP A 106 -19.40 12.40 -6.51
N LEU A 107 -20.08 13.54 -6.68
CA LEU A 107 -21.14 13.69 -7.68
C LEU A 107 -20.63 13.69 -9.14
N ASN A 108 -19.34 13.91 -9.35
CA ASN A 108 -18.70 13.95 -10.66
C ASN A 108 -18.07 12.61 -11.07
N GLY A 109 -18.11 11.61 -10.17
CA GLY A 109 -17.51 10.29 -10.41
C GLY A 109 -16.06 10.16 -9.95
N PHE A 110 -15.49 11.13 -9.22
CA PHE A 110 -14.15 11.04 -8.66
C PHE A 110 -14.14 10.32 -7.32
N ILE A 111 -13.17 9.43 -7.12
CA ILE A 111 -12.96 8.75 -5.84
C ILE A 111 -12.43 9.79 -4.82
N LEU A 112 -13.20 10.04 -3.77
CA LEU A 112 -12.80 10.88 -2.64
C LEU A 112 -11.82 10.14 -1.72
N HIS A 113 -12.22 8.94 -1.29
CA HIS A 113 -11.33 8.04 -0.58
C HIS A 113 -11.70 6.58 -0.80
N ARG A 114 -10.71 5.71 -0.58
CA ARG A 114 -10.85 4.27 -0.63
C ARG A 114 -10.04 3.66 0.52
N ASP A 115 -10.70 2.87 1.36
CA ASP A 115 -10.07 2.22 2.51
C ASP A 115 -10.58 0.79 2.69
N PHE A 116 -9.85 0.02 3.49
CA PHE A 116 -10.14 -1.37 3.74
C PHE A 116 -10.95 -1.52 5.02
N ASP A 117 -12.14 -2.12 4.88
CA ASP A 117 -12.95 -2.56 6.02
C ASP A 117 -12.55 -3.97 6.48
N ALA A 118 -12.04 -4.81 5.58
CA ALA A 118 -11.50 -6.12 5.90
C ALA A 118 -10.43 -6.57 4.90
N VAL A 119 -9.42 -7.30 5.37
CA VAL A 119 -8.33 -7.85 4.56
C VAL A 119 -8.02 -9.26 5.04
N ARG A 120 -8.03 -10.24 4.12
CA ARG A 120 -7.51 -11.57 4.41
C ARG A 120 -6.02 -11.61 4.12
N ILE A 121 -5.23 -11.89 5.15
CA ILE A 121 -3.78 -11.99 5.05
C ILE A 121 -3.34 -13.37 4.56
N ALA A 122 -2.08 -13.51 4.14
CA ALA A 122 -1.52 -14.74 3.59
C ALA A 122 -1.75 -16.01 4.44
N SER A 123 -1.80 -15.88 5.76
CA SER A 123 -2.08 -16.99 6.69
C SER A 123 -3.56 -17.42 6.75
N GLY A 124 -4.44 -16.75 5.99
CA GLY A 124 -5.85 -17.08 5.81
C GLY A 124 -6.82 -16.38 6.76
N GLN A 125 -6.33 -15.70 7.80
CA GLN A 125 -7.18 -14.95 8.74
C GLN A 125 -7.73 -13.70 8.08
N LEU A 126 -9.03 -13.45 8.29
CA LEU A 126 -9.69 -12.21 7.90
C LEU A 126 -9.56 -11.19 9.04
N ILE A 127 -8.82 -10.11 8.77
CA ILE A 127 -8.64 -8.99 9.68
C ILE A 127 -9.69 -7.93 9.36
N ASN A 128 -10.43 -7.47 10.36
CA ASN A 128 -11.50 -6.50 10.20
C ASN A 128 -11.09 -5.14 10.79
N LYS A 129 -11.64 -4.06 10.24
CA LYS A 129 -11.49 -2.72 10.79
C LYS A 129 -12.24 -2.64 12.11
N LYS A 130 -11.58 -2.06 13.12
CA LYS A 130 -12.18 -1.75 14.41
C LYS A 130 -13.12 -0.54 14.24
N HIS A 131 -14.35 -0.69 14.72
CA HIS A 131 -15.33 0.39 14.83
C HIS A 131 -15.28 1.04 16.21
#